data_AF-B3C6X3-F1
#
_entry.id   AF-B3C6X3-F1
#
_cell.length_a   1.000
_cell.length_b   1.000
_cell.length_c   1.000
_cell.angle_alpha   90.00
_cell.angle_beta   90.00
_cell.angle_gamma   90.00
#
_symmetry.space_group_name_H-M   'P 1'
#
loop_
_entity.id
_entity.type
_entity.pdbx_description
1 polymer ?
#
loop_
_entity_poly.entity_id
_entity_poly.type
_entity_poly.pdbx_seq_one_letter_code
_entity_poly.pdbx_strand_id
1 'polypeptide(L)'
;MNKRFFNALLLGAVVLSTGTFVSCDNDDVDDLKSRVSVIEVAIDDIKTQLSKALMTGASITKVDESNGTYTLTLSDGQKIVIKPGGGNISIVVTDTEAIITIEGEEYILPLGSLVNSLIYSPETIDGIVEIGNTATTVNFLARPALKSLDGAEFTIAESHVLTRAADGEQFKVSGDVTLEGDFIKVPIKALGEAEAGKTYAVSLQLNLKGTIIGSNYFTVKVSDDFSSIAEDLGGVTIKADYNPQDLADGFKEMTINGLDLLKDLNFKDLFSELPERAEFAIAAASKQPGGKAQEKIEMLKSSLKADGTWKFSERPGTSFNENTDRSGFLINVLADDIVKAKIYVVVTDPLAVVADDVFKGSLKGLGEPHVEYGEMPAEGTNEGAPVVFAPGVNSLNLYDVIANGKLSLKHGEGGAKIVEALQGYIAEVDGDNLVYSDGSSLVVDDFGKQLQGNVVYYNRQTSIASSQRRSWTMSDDEKKAFAGAECNGEILNGFDGLNGSTMVANGLKITNEGNFETTEAYGGWALRVGFGVRFEYAYGSRDISDGCLCFLWINRRDCAEGVVDNPTKIEE
;
A
#
# COMPACT_ATOMS: atom_id res chain seq x y z
N MET A 1 -19.83 -4.88 23.26
CA MET A 1 -20.80 -5.93 23.68
C MET A 1 -21.71 -6.24 22.51
N ASN A 2 -21.40 -7.30 21.77
CA ASN A 2 -22.01 -7.55 20.46
C ASN A 2 -23.27 -8.41 20.60
N LYS A 3 -24.36 -7.85 20.08
CA LYS A 3 -25.73 -8.36 20.12
C LYS A 3 -25.82 -9.68 19.37
N ARG A 4 -26.17 -10.74 20.09
CA ARG A 4 -26.65 -12.02 19.55
C ARG A 4 -28.10 -11.83 19.09
N PHE A 5 -28.35 -12.03 17.80
CA PHE A 5 -29.72 -12.10 17.27
C PHE A 5 -30.24 -13.55 17.38
N PHE A 6 -31.16 -13.69 18.33
CA PHE A 6 -32.36 -14.55 18.39
C PHE A 6 -32.47 -15.83 17.54
N ASN A 7 -32.68 -16.93 18.28
CA ASN A 7 -33.47 -18.09 17.89
C ASN A 7 -34.87 -17.69 17.41
N ALA A 8 -35.33 -18.29 16.31
CA ALA A 8 -36.74 -18.56 16.07
C ALA A 8 -36.91 -20.01 15.59
N LEU A 9 -37.45 -20.81 16.49
CA LEU A 9 -38.02 -22.14 16.29
C LEU A 9 -39.10 -22.10 15.20
N LEU A 10 -39.07 -22.99 14.20
CA LEU A 10 -40.29 -23.40 13.50
C LEU A 10 -40.20 -24.83 12.92
N LEU A 11 -40.75 -25.76 13.70
CA LEU A 11 -41.56 -26.93 13.33
C LEU A 11 -41.02 -27.95 12.31
N GLY A 12 -40.73 -29.15 12.83
CA GLY A 12 -40.65 -30.39 12.06
C GLY A 12 -40.58 -31.67 12.89
N ALA A 13 -41.09 -31.68 14.14
CA ALA A 13 -41.32 -32.93 14.86
C ALA A 13 -42.74 -33.41 14.55
N VAL A 14 -42.87 -34.43 13.71
CA VAL A 14 -44.13 -35.16 13.52
C VAL A 14 -44.30 -36.09 14.73
N VAL A 15 -45.10 -35.65 15.70
CA VAL A 15 -45.73 -36.56 16.67
C VAL A 15 -47.07 -37.00 16.07
N LEU A 16 -47.13 -38.21 15.53
CA LEU A 16 -48.38 -38.87 15.19
C LEU A 16 -49.02 -39.39 16.49
N SER A 17 -50.07 -38.69 16.91
CA SER A 17 -51.01 -39.12 17.95
C SER A 17 -51.68 -40.43 17.59
N THR A 18 -51.97 -41.24 18.60
CA THR A 18 -52.83 -42.44 18.56
C THR A 18 -54.13 -42.22 17.78
N GLY A 19 -54.39 -43.04 16.75
CA GLY A 19 -55.71 -43.16 16.12
C GLY A 19 -55.73 -43.54 14.64
N THR A 20 -55.75 -44.85 14.36
CA THR A 20 -56.30 -45.57 13.18
C THR A 20 -55.91 -45.14 11.75
N PHE A 21 -55.23 -46.07 11.09
CA PHE A 21 -54.87 -46.12 9.66
C PHE A 21 -56.05 -45.91 8.69
N VAL A 22 -55.79 -45.10 7.65
CA VAL A 22 -56.41 -45.20 6.31
C VAL A 22 -55.24 -45.15 5.30
N SER A 23 -55.26 -46.05 4.33
CA SER A 23 -54.13 -46.43 3.46
C SER A 23 -53.60 -45.29 2.57
N CYS A 24 -52.27 -45.17 2.49
CA CYS A 24 -51.57 -44.62 1.32
C CYS A 24 -51.26 -45.79 0.37
N ASP A 25 -51.44 -45.59 -0.93
CA ASP A 25 -51.15 -46.56 -1.98
C ASP A 25 -49.64 -46.87 -2.07
N ASN A 26 -49.27 -48.04 -2.62
CA ASN A 26 -47.87 -48.46 -2.78
C ASN A 26 -47.02 -47.49 -3.64
N ASP A 27 -47.66 -46.67 -4.47
CA ASP A 27 -47.00 -45.70 -5.35
C ASP A 27 -46.25 -44.62 -4.56
N ASP A 28 -46.76 -44.21 -3.39
CA ASP A 28 -46.12 -43.19 -2.54
C ASP A 28 -44.82 -43.71 -1.90
N VAL A 29 -44.75 -45.02 -1.60
CA VAL A 29 -43.58 -45.66 -0.99
C VAL A 29 -42.47 -45.88 -2.01
N ASP A 30 -42.82 -46.22 -3.25
CA ASP A 30 -41.85 -46.42 -4.32
C ASP A 30 -41.29 -45.08 -4.86
N ASP A 31 -42.09 -44.00 -4.88
CA ASP A 31 -41.60 -42.64 -5.13
C ASP A 31 -40.58 -42.20 -4.06
N LEU A 32 -40.88 -42.44 -2.78
CA LEU A 32 -39.97 -42.15 -1.67
C LEU A 32 -38.64 -42.91 -1.77
N LYS A 33 -38.66 -44.21 -2.10
CA LYS A 33 -37.43 -45.00 -2.30
C LYS A 33 -36.61 -44.49 -3.48
N SER A 34 -37.26 -44.13 -4.58
CA SER A 34 -36.57 -43.56 -5.75
C SER A 34 -35.87 -42.25 -5.41
N ARG A 35 -36.55 -41.36 -4.68
CA ARG A 35 -36.00 -40.07 -4.24
C ARG A 35 -34.84 -40.22 -3.25
N VAL A 36 -34.91 -41.20 -2.34
CA VAL A 36 -33.79 -41.52 -1.42
C VAL A 36 -32.58 -42.05 -2.19
N SER A 37 -32.78 -42.96 -3.15
CA SER A 37 -31.69 -43.49 -3.99
C SER A 37 -30.99 -42.40 -4.81
N VAL A 38 -31.74 -41.42 -5.34
CA VAL A 38 -31.16 -40.27 -6.05
C VAL A 38 -30.31 -39.38 -5.13
N ILE A 39 -30.70 -39.23 -3.86
CA ILE A 39 -29.95 -38.46 -2.87
C ILE A 39 -28.67 -39.20 -2.47
N GLU A 40 -28.72 -40.52 -2.25
CA GLU A 40 -27.55 -41.34 -1.94
C GLU A 40 -26.48 -41.24 -3.03
N VAL A 41 -26.88 -41.35 -4.31
CA VAL A 41 -25.95 -41.21 -5.45
C VAL A 41 -25.32 -39.81 -5.51
N ALA A 42 -26.08 -38.76 -5.22
CA ALA A 42 -25.55 -37.40 -5.20
C ALA A 42 -24.54 -37.17 -4.05
N ILE A 43 -24.77 -37.79 -2.89
CA ILE A 43 -23.84 -37.76 -1.76
C ILE A 43 -22.53 -38.47 -2.11
N ASP A 44 -22.60 -39.66 -2.72
CA ASP A 44 -21.41 -40.43 -3.12
C ASP A 44 -20.58 -39.72 -4.20
N ASP A 45 -21.22 -39.02 -5.13
CA ASP A 45 -20.52 -38.19 -6.13
C ASP A 45 -19.78 -37.03 -5.46
N ILE A 46 -20.40 -36.34 -4.48
CA ILE A 46 -19.74 -35.27 -3.71
C ILE A 46 -18.54 -35.83 -2.94
N LYS A 47 -18.69 -36.96 -2.23
CA LYS A 47 -17.57 -37.61 -1.52
C LYS A 47 -16.43 -37.94 -2.48
N THR A 48 -16.74 -38.51 -3.65
CA THR A 48 -15.74 -38.83 -4.68
C THR A 48 -15.00 -37.59 -5.18
N GLN A 49 -15.72 -36.49 -5.43
CA GLN A 49 -15.12 -35.23 -5.85
C GLN A 49 -14.24 -34.61 -4.77
N LEU A 50 -14.65 -34.67 -3.50
CA LEU A 50 -13.87 -34.18 -2.36
C LEU A 50 -12.61 -35.04 -2.13
N SER A 51 -12.73 -36.37 -2.15
CA SER A 51 -11.58 -37.27 -2.05
C SER A 51 -10.59 -37.04 -3.18
N LYS A 52 -11.06 -36.83 -4.41
CA LYS A 52 -10.19 -36.50 -5.54
C LYS A 52 -9.47 -35.17 -5.32
N ALA A 53 -10.18 -34.13 -4.88
CA ALA A 53 -9.60 -32.82 -4.58
C ALA A 53 -8.49 -32.92 -3.53
N LEU A 54 -8.69 -33.72 -2.48
CA LEU A 54 -7.68 -34.01 -1.45
C LEU A 54 -6.46 -34.75 -2.05
N MET A 55 -6.69 -35.76 -2.88
CA MET A 55 -5.62 -36.52 -3.52
C MET A 55 -4.78 -35.65 -4.47
N THR A 56 -5.39 -34.68 -5.15
CA THR A 56 -4.68 -33.76 -6.07
C THR A 56 -4.08 -32.55 -5.37
N GLY A 57 -4.38 -32.35 -4.08
CA GLY A 57 -3.95 -31.16 -3.33
C GLY A 57 -4.63 -29.87 -3.80
N ALA A 58 -5.85 -29.96 -4.33
CA ALA A 58 -6.63 -28.81 -4.78
C ALA A 58 -7.07 -27.96 -3.57
N SER A 59 -6.99 -26.65 -3.74
CA SER A 59 -7.49 -25.62 -2.83
C SER A 59 -8.79 -25.03 -3.37
N ILE A 60 -9.58 -24.44 -2.49
CA ILE A 60 -10.77 -23.68 -2.85
C ILE A 60 -10.35 -22.24 -3.16
N THR A 61 -10.54 -21.81 -4.40
CA THR A 61 -10.25 -20.43 -4.85
C THR A 61 -11.46 -19.51 -4.70
N LYS A 62 -12.66 -20.07 -4.60
CA LYS A 62 -13.90 -19.31 -4.43
C LYS A 62 -15.00 -20.17 -3.80
N VAL A 63 -15.77 -19.58 -2.89
CA VAL A 63 -17.02 -20.13 -2.36
C VAL A 63 -18.16 -19.18 -2.72
N ASP A 64 -19.14 -19.66 -3.47
CA ASP A 64 -20.41 -18.96 -3.70
C ASP A 64 -21.53 -19.68 -2.93
N GLU A 65 -22.21 -18.98 -2.03
CA GLU A 65 -23.39 -19.49 -1.31
C GLU A 65 -24.64 -18.75 -1.78
N SER A 66 -25.67 -19.50 -2.16
CA SER A 66 -26.97 -18.95 -2.53
C SER A 66 -28.07 -19.91 -2.13
N ASN A 67 -28.98 -19.46 -1.26
CA ASN A 67 -30.13 -20.22 -0.79
C ASN A 67 -29.76 -21.61 -0.25
N GLY A 68 -28.64 -21.73 0.49
CA GLY A 68 -28.15 -23.00 1.05
C GLY A 68 -27.47 -23.93 0.04
N THR A 69 -27.31 -23.50 -1.22
CA THR A 69 -26.47 -24.18 -2.21
C THR A 69 -25.07 -23.57 -2.19
N TYR A 70 -24.06 -24.40 -1.94
CA TYR A 70 -22.65 -24.02 -2.01
C TYR A 70 -22.05 -24.44 -3.34
N THR A 71 -21.38 -23.52 -4.01
CA THR A 71 -20.53 -23.82 -5.17
C THR A 71 -19.09 -23.54 -4.81
N LEU A 72 -18.31 -24.60 -4.62
CA LEU A 72 -16.87 -24.53 -4.37
C LEU A 72 -16.16 -24.55 -5.71
N THR A 73 -15.40 -23.51 -6.03
CA THR A 73 -14.51 -23.51 -7.19
C THR A 73 -13.12 -23.89 -6.71
N LEU A 74 -12.57 -24.97 -7.28
CA LEU A 74 -11.25 -25.49 -6.95
C LEU A 74 -10.16 -24.89 -7.85
N SER A 75 -8.92 -24.94 -7.39
CA SER A 75 -7.75 -24.40 -8.11
C SER A 75 -7.42 -25.11 -9.41
N ASP A 76 -7.91 -26.34 -9.62
CA ASP A 76 -7.82 -27.06 -10.90
C ASP A 76 -8.95 -26.68 -11.89
N GLY A 77 -9.83 -25.75 -11.50
CA GLY A 77 -10.99 -25.29 -12.25
C GLY A 77 -12.25 -26.15 -12.09
N GLN A 78 -12.20 -27.25 -11.34
CA GLN A 78 -13.38 -28.05 -11.04
C GLN A 78 -14.33 -27.29 -10.10
N LYS A 79 -15.63 -27.54 -10.25
CA LYS A 79 -16.67 -27.00 -9.36
C LYS A 79 -17.36 -28.14 -8.63
N ILE A 80 -17.43 -28.04 -7.30
CA ILE A 80 -18.23 -28.94 -6.46
C ILE A 80 -19.48 -28.17 -6.07
N VAL A 81 -20.65 -28.67 -6.46
CA VAL A 81 -21.95 -28.05 -6.14
C VAL A 81 -22.66 -28.88 -5.08
N ILE A 82 -22.86 -28.29 -3.92
CA ILE A 82 -23.51 -28.91 -2.76
C ILE A 82 -24.87 -28.24 -2.58
N LYS A 83 -25.95 -28.96 -2.89
CA LYS A 83 -27.33 -28.44 -2.82
C LYS A 83 -27.98 -28.75 -1.47
N PRO A 84 -28.93 -27.92 -1.01
CA PRO A 84 -29.70 -28.22 0.19
C PRO A 84 -30.75 -29.30 -0.12
N GLY A 85 -30.64 -30.44 0.56
CA GLY A 85 -31.66 -31.49 0.50
C GLY A 85 -31.11 -32.91 0.69
N GLY A 86 -31.28 -33.47 1.89
CA GLY A 86 -31.47 -34.91 2.08
C GLY A 86 -30.46 -35.68 2.93
N GLY A 87 -29.28 -35.13 3.22
CA GLY A 87 -28.25 -35.78 4.05
C GLY A 87 -27.69 -34.85 5.14
N ASN A 88 -27.06 -35.42 6.16
CA ASN A 88 -26.32 -34.68 7.19
C ASN A 88 -25.04 -34.10 6.57
N ILE A 89 -25.17 -33.03 5.76
CA ILE A 89 -24.07 -32.28 5.19
C ILE A 89 -23.98 -30.93 5.90
N SER A 90 -22.82 -30.58 6.43
CA SER A 90 -22.52 -29.25 6.97
C SER A 90 -21.23 -28.71 6.37
N ILE A 91 -21.19 -27.40 6.15
CA ILE A 91 -20.01 -26.71 5.63
C ILE A 91 -19.68 -25.57 6.58
N VAL A 92 -18.45 -25.57 7.10
CA VAL A 92 -17.89 -24.47 7.88
C VAL A 92 -16.73 -23.90 7.08
N VAL A 93 -16.84 -22.64 6.67
CA VAL A 93 -15.76 -21.91 6.00
C VAL A 93 -15.08 -21.03 7.05
N THR A 94 -13.77 -21.18 7.17
CA THR A 94 -12.90 -20.34 7.98
C THR A 94 -12.10 -19.40 7.07
N ASP A 95 -11.20 -18.62 7.66
CA ASP A 95 -10.29 -17.75 6.90
C ASP A 95 -9.26 -18.55 6.07
N THR A 96 -9.03 -19.82 6.40
CA THR A 96 -7.95 -20.64 5.80
C THR A 96 -8.42 -21.94 5.17
N GLU A 97 -9.63 -22.42 5.46
CA GLU A 97 -10.10 -23.74 5.02
C GLU A 97 -11.63 -23.84 4.99
N ALA A 98 -12.14 -24.77 4.19
CA ALA A 98 -13.52 -25.22 4.26
C ALA A 98 -13.54 -26.64 4.82
N ILE A 99 -14.31 -26.81 5.89
CA ILE A 99 -14.59 -28.10 6.52
C ILE A 99 -15.96 -28.55 6.03
N ILE A 100 -15.99 -29.57 5.19
CA ILE A 100 -17.21 -30.19 4.68
C ILE A 100 -17.43 -31.50 5.43
N THR A 101 -18.46 -31.57 6.26
CA THR A 101 -18.84 -32.80 6.97
C THR A 101 -19.98 -33.47 6.21
N ILE A 102 -19.83 -34.73 5.84
CA ILE A 102 -20.87 -35.54 5.18
C ILE A 102 -21.06 -36.81 6.00
N GLU A 103 -22.24 -37.00 6.59
CA GLU A 103 -22.57 -38.18 7.41
C GLU A 103 -21.59 -38.43 8.58
N GLY A 104 -20.96 -37.37 9.08
CA GLY A 104 -19.97 -37.43 10.17
C GLY A 104 -18.52 -37.62 9.73
N GLU A 105 -18.25 -37.76 8.44
CA GLU A 105 -16.90 -37.76 7.87
C GLU A 105 -16.51 -36.33 7.45
N GLU A 106 -15.31 -35.87 7.84
CA GLU A 106 -14.82 -34.52 7.53
C GLU A 106 -13.86 -34.52 6.34
N TYR A 107 -14.11 -33.61 5.40
CA TYR A 107 -13.25 -33.27 4.27
C TYR A 107 -12.76 -31.84 4.45
N ILE A 108 -11.47 -31.66 4.69
CA ILE A 108 -10.86 -30.35 4.96
C ILE A 108 -10.05 -29.92 3.73
N LEU A 109 -10.55 -28.90 3.03
CA LEU A 109 -9.88 -28.33 1.86
C LEU A 109 -9.36 -26.93 2.19
N PRO A 110 -8.07 -26.63 1.94
CA PRO A 110 -7.53 -25.30 2.19
C PRO A 110 -8.15 -24.27 1.24
N LEU A 111 -8.43 -23.07 1.73
CA LEU A 111 -8.65 -21.90 0.89
C LEU A 111 -7.29 -21.40 0.43
N GLY A 112 -7.14 -21.12 -0.87
CA GLY A 112 -5.84 -20.77 -1.40
C GLY A 112 -5.83 -20.39 -2.86
N SER A 113 -4.63 -20.10 -3.36
CA SER A 113 -4.37 -19.73 -4.74
C SER A 113 -4.49 -20.92 -5.70
N LEU A 114 -4.33 -20.66 -7.00
CA LEU A 114 -4.37 -21.68 -8.06
C LEU A 114 -3.26 -22.74 -7.93
N VAL A 115 -2.19 -22.46 -7.18
CA VAL A 115 -1.07 -23.38 -6.92
C VAL A 115 -0.61 -23.21 -5.49
N ASN A 116 -0.54 -24.32 -4.75
CA ASN A 116 -0.14 -24.34 -3.34
C ASN A 116 1.33 -24.73 -3.14
N SER A 117 1.92 -25.48 -4.06
CA SER A 117 3.32 -25.86 -3.98
C SER A 117 3.95 -25.97 -5.36
N LEU A 118 5.23 -25.59 -5.44
CA LEU A 118 6.10 -25.84 -6.58
C LEU A 118 7.21 -26.81 -6.13
N ILE A 119 7.42 -27.91 -6.86
CA ILE A 119 8.36 -28.95 -6.45
C ILE A 119 9.32 -29.22 -7.60
N TYR A 120 10.63 -29.17 -7.34
CA TYR A 120 11.63 -29.63 -8.30
C TYR A 120 11.46 -31.12 -8.57
N SER A 121 11.40 -31.48 -9.86
CA SER A 121 11.34 -32.85 -10.32
C SER A 121 12.67 -33.24 -10.97
N PRO A 122 13.51 -34.03 -10.30
CA PRO A 122 14.83 -34.37 -10.81
C PRO A 122 14.77 -35.16 -12.12
N GLU A 123 15.66 -34.81 -13.04
CA GLU A 123 15.81 -35.46 -14.34
C GLU A 123 16.78 -36.65 -14.27
N THR A 124 17.68 -36.62 -13.29
CA THR A 124 18.73 -37.61 -13.06
C THR A 124 18.54 -38.32 -11.72
N ILE A 125 19.13 -39.50 -11.58
CA ILE A 125 19.02 -40.32 -10.35
C ILE A 125 19.69 -39.63 -9.15
N ASP A 126 20.78 -38.89 -9.39
CA ASP A 126 21.46 -38.11 -8.34
C ASP A 126 20.76 -36.78 -8.01
N GLY A 127 19.80 -36.37 -8.83
CA GLY A 127 19.04 -35.14 -8.67
C GLY A 127 19.84 -33.86 -8.89
N ILE A 128 21.04 -33.96 -9.47
CA ILE A 128 21.92 -32.83 -9.75
C ILE A 128 21.67 -32.32 -11.16
N VAL A 129 21.35 -31.03 -11.27
CA VAL A 129 21.28 -30.33 -12.57
C VAL A 129 22.68 -29.88 -12.97
N GLU A 130 23.20 -30.37 -14.10
CA GLU A 130 24.47 -29.88 -14.65
C GLU A 130 24.21 -28.71 -15.60
N ILE A 131 24.80 -27.54 -15.31
CA ILE A 131 24.68 -26.33 -16.15
C ILE A 131 26.04 -25.94 -16.69
N GLY A 132 26.13 -25.80 -18.01
CA GLY A 132 27.29 -25.28 -18.73
C GLY A 132 27.09 -23.85 -19.22
N ASN A 133 27.68 -23.53 -20.38
CA ASN A 133 27.65 -22.18 -20.97
C ASN A 133 26.27 -21.80 -21.57
N THR A 134 25.37 -22.76 -21.71
CA THR A 134 24.01 -22.59 -22.26
C THR A 134 22.95 -22.90 -21.22
N ALA A 135 21.75 -22.32 -21.39
CA ALA A 135 20.63 -22.63 -20.52
C ALA A 135 20.29 -24.13 -20.53
N THR A 136 19.95 -24.66 -19.37
CA THR A 136 19.53 -26.05 -19.16
C THR A 136 18.08 -26.07 -18.69
N THR A 137 17.27 -26.96 -19.25
CA THR A 137 15.88 -27.09 -18.81
C THR A 137 15.82 -27.82 -17.47
N VAL A 138 15.01 -27.30 -16.55
CA VAL A 138 14.78 -27.89 -15.23
C VAL A 138 13.28 -28.09 -15.04
N ASN A 139 12.89 -29.29 -14.62
CA ASN A 139 11.48 -29.65 -14.48
C ASN A 139 10.95 -29.36 -13.08
N PHE A 140 9.75 -28.79 -13.03
CA PHE A 140 9.00 -28.54 -11.80
C PHE A 140 7.58 -29.07 -11.90
N LEU A 141 7.00 -29.43 -10.76
CA LEU A 141 5.62 -29.83 -10.59
C LEU A 141 4.89 -28.81 -9.72
N ALA A 142 3.85 -28.20 -10.27
CA ALA A 142 2.89 -27.44 -9.48
C ALA A 142 1.84 -28.37 -8.88
N ARG A 143 1.36 -28.09 -7.67
CA ARG A 143 0.20 -28.77 -7.07
C ARG A 143 -0.89 -27.77 -6.66
N PRO A 144 -2.12 -27.90 -7.20
CA PRO A 144 -2.48 -28.82 -8.29
C PRO A 144 -1.72 -28.49 -9.59
N ALA A 145 -1.68 -29.46 -10.52
CA ALA A 145 -1.00 -29.29 -11.80
C ALA A 145 -1.62 -28.13 -12.60
N LEU A 146 -0.77 -27.29 -13.18
CA LEU A 146 -1.21 -26.19 -14.02
C LEU A 146 -1.69 -26.70 -15.37
N LYS A 147 -2.78 -26.12 -15.88
CA LYS A 147 -3.29 -26.35 -17.24
C LYS A 147 -2.83 -25.29 -18.25
N SER A 148 -2.35 -24.16 -17.75
CA SER A 148 -1.84 -23.02 -18.52
C SER A 148 -0.82 -22.25 -17.69
N LEU A 149 0.12 -21.59 -18.36
CA LEU A 149 1.11 -20.67 -17.78
C LEU A 149 0.71 -19.20 -17.93
N ASP A 150 -0.54 -18.91 -18.33
CA ASP A 150 -1.01 -17.53 -18.53
C ASP A 150 -0.91 -16.71 -17.24
N GLY A 151 -0.08 -15.66 -17.27
CA GLY A 151 0.20 -14.79 -16.12
C GLY A 151 1.10 -15.43 -15.07
N ALA A 152 1.86 -16.46 -15.44
CA ALA A 152 2.93 -17.03 -14.63
C ALA A 152 4.27 -16.33 -14.96
N GLU A 153 4.97 -15.91 -13.92
CA GLU A 153 6.34 -15.38 -14.01
C GLU A 153 7.26 -16.26 -13.15
N PHE A 154 8.45 -16.56 -13.68
CA PHE A 154 9.43 -17.42 -13.02
C PHE A 154 10.73 -16.68 -12.81
N THR A 155 11.23 -16.68 -11.58
CA THR A 155 12.51 -16.06 -11.21
C THR A 155 13.29 -16.98 -10.29
N ILE A 156 14.62 -16.84 -10.24
CA ILE A 156 15.41 -17.51 -9.20
C ILE A 156 15.14 -16.78 -7.88
N ALA A 157 14.72 -17.53 -6.86
CA ALA A 157 14.41 -16.96 -5.55
C ALA A 157 15.69 -16.76 -4.74
N GLU A 158 16.55 -17.79 -4.74
CA GLU A 158 17.82 -17.79 -4.03
C GLU A 158 18.80 -18.77 -4.69
N SER A 159 20.09 -18.43 -4.65
CA SER A 159 21.19 -19.36 -4.91
C SER A 159 22.37 -19.11 -3.97
N HIS A 160 23.01 -20.18 -3.50
CA HIS A 160 24.25 -20.10 -2.71
C HIS A 160 25.13 -21.33 -2.90
N VAL A 161 26.45 -21.18 -2.78
CA VAL A 161 27.38 -22.33 -2.83
C VAL A 161 27.13 -23.18 -1.59
N LEU A 162 27.11 -24.51 -1.74
CA LEU A 162 26.89 -25.44 -0.63
C LEU A 162 27.93 -25.31 0.52
N THR A 163 29.04 -24.59 0.28
CA THR A 163 30.11 -24.35 1.24
C THR A 163 30.23 -22.90 1.74
N ARG A 164 29.52 -21.92 1.14
CA ARG A 164 29.47 -20.49 1.56
C ARG A 164 28.45 -19.69 0.70
N ALA A 165 27.80 -18.67 1.25
CA ALA A 165 27.06 -17.70 0.43
C ALA A 165 28.04 -16.94 -0.49
N ALA A 166 27.77 -16.91 -1.80
CA ALA A 166 28.46 -16.06 -2.76
C ALA A 166 27.66 -14.77 -2.95
N ASP A 167 28.34 -13.64 -3.07
CA ASP A 167 27.72 -12.33 -3.27
C ASP A 167 27.40 -12.12 -4.76
N GLY A 168 26.12 -12.13 -5.15
CA GLY A 168 25.67 -11.88 -6.53
C GLY A 168 24.52 -12.79 -6.98
N GLU A 169 23.92 -12.53 -8.15
CA GLU A 169 22.97 -13.45 -8.78
C GLU A 169 23.75 -14.46 -9.64
N GLN A 170 23.74 -15.75 -9.26
CA GLN A 170 24.49 -16.78 -10.00
C GLN A 170 23.69 -17.44 -11.11
N PHE A 171 22.37 -17.39 -11.05
CA PHE A 171 21.49 -18.06 -12.01
C PHE A 171 20.30 -17.18 -12.35
N LYS A 172 19.76 -17.37 -13.56
CA LYS A 172 18.48 -16.79 -13.96
C LYS A 172 17.66 -17.76 -14.80
N VAL A 173 16.36 -17.49 -14.88
CA VAL A 173 15.50 -18.09 -15.92
C VAL A 173 15.81 -17.38 -17.24
N SER A 174 16.17 -18.14 -18.28
CA SER A 174 16.61 -17.61 -19.57
C SER A 174 16.07 -18.46 -20.72
N GLY A 175 14.99 -17.97 -21.34
CA GLY A 175 14.25 -18.65 -22.41
C GLY A 175 12.78 -18.84 -22.05
N ASP A 176 12.04 -19.45 -22.98
CA ASP A 176 10.61 -19.69 -22.81
C ASP A 176 10.34 -20.83 -21.82
N VAL A 177 9.54 -20.54 -20.80
CA VAL A 177 9.01 -21.57 -19.89
C VAL A 177 7.84 -22.26 -20.57
N THR A 178 7.85 -23.59 -20.58
CA THR A 178 6.82 -24.39 -21.27
C THR A 178 6.15 -25.36 -20.32
N LEU A 179 4.94 -25.80 -20.69
CA LEU A 179 4.19 -26.84 -19.98
C LEU A 179 4.15 -28.09 -20.86
N GLU A 180 4.75 -29.17 -20.39
CA GLU A 180 4.75 -30.47 -21.08
C GLU A 180 4.17 -31.55 -20.15
N GLY A 181 2.92 -31.94 -20.40
CA GLY A 181 2.15 -32.77 -19.47
C GLY A 181 1.92 -32.02 -18.16
N ASP A 182 2.26 -32.66 -17.03
CA ASP A 182 2.16 -32.03 -15.70
C ASP A 182 3.42 -31.22 -15.32
N PHE A 183 4.48 -31.27 -16.16
CA PHE A 183 5.76 -30.63 -15.87
C PHE A 183 5.83 -29.21 -16.43
N ILE A 184 6.29 -28.30 -15.58
CA ILE A 184 6.73 -26.96 -15.95
C ILE A 184 8.22 -27.05 -16.25
N LYS A 185 8.59 -26.76 -17.50
CA LYS A 185 9.96 -26.79 -18.00
C LYS A 185 10.55 -25.40 -17.99
N VAL A 186 11.50 -25.17 -17.10
CA VAL A 186 12.08 -23.85 -16.84
C VAL A 186 13.52 -23.84 -17.32
N PRO A 187 13.89 -23.05 -18.34
CA PRO A 187 15.28 -22.95 -18.78
C PRO A 187 16.06 -22.05 -17.82
N ILE A 188 17.07 -22.62 -17.16
CA ILE A 188 17.93 -21.93 -16.19
C ILE A 188 19.34 -21.81 -16.76
N LYS A 189 19.92 -20.60 -16.67
CA LYS A 189 21.27 -20.28 -17.16
C LYS A 189 22.16 -19.81 -16.01
N ALA A 190 23.41 -20.26 -16.00
CA ALA A 190 24.45 -19.74 -15.11
C ALA A 190 24.96 -18.37 -15.59
N LEU A 191 25.25 -17.48 -14.63
CA LEU A 191 25.69 -16.11 -14.86
C LEU A 191 27.17 -15.93 -14.53
N GLY A 192 27.69 -14.71 -14.78
CA GLY A 192 29.07 -14.29 -14.54
C GLY A 192 29.63 -14.62 -13.15
N GLU A 193 28.76 -14.58 -12.14
CA GLU A 193 29.10 -14.82 -10.73
C GLU A 193 29.09 -16.32 -10.35
N ALA A 194 28.69 -17.21 -11.27
CA ALA A 194 28.77 -18.64 -11.05
C ALA A 194 30.21 -19.14 -11.29
N GLU A 195 30.77 -19.88 -10.35
CA GLU A 195 32.12 -20.41 -10.43
C GLU A 195 32.13 -21.79 -11.10
N ALA A 196 33.03 -21.99 -12.07
CA ALA A 196 33.22 -23.28 -12.73
C ALA A 196 33.55 -24.40 -11.72
N GLY A 197 32.93 -25.57 -11.91
CA GLY A 197 33.11 -26.75 -11.06
C GLY A 197 32.47 -26.67 -9.66
N LYS A 198 31.78 -25.57 -9.32
CA LYS A 198 31.10 -25.42 -8.03
C LYS A 198 29.68 -25.99 -8.05
N THR A 199 29.19 -26.28 -6.85
CA THR A 199 27.83 -26.78 -6.62
C THR A 199 27.05 -25.81 -5.74
N TYR A 200 25.84 -25.50 -6.19
CA TYR A 200 24.93 -24.53 -5.59
C TYR A 200 23.64 -25.23 -5.15
N ALA A 201 23.07 -24.74 -4.05
CA ALA A 201 21.65 -24.92 -3.77
C ALA A 201 20.90 -23.75 -4.42
N VAL A 202 19.87 -24.07 -5.21
CA VAL A 202 19.07 -23.09 -5.94
C VAL A 202 17.60 -23.33 -5.66
N SER A 203 16.81 -22.27 -5.56
CA SER A 203 15.35 -22.35 -5.49
C SER A 203 14.70 -21.45 -6.53
N LEU A 204 13.57 -21.88 -7.08
CA LEU A 204 12.78 -21.17 -8.07
C LEU A 204 11.57 -20.52 -7.40
N GLN A 205 11.18 -19.35 -7.88
CA GLN A 205 9.96 -18.65 -7.50
C GLN A 205 9.00 -18.60 -8.69
N LEU A 206 7.74 -18.98 -8.45
CA LEU A 206 6.61 -18.75 -9.34
C LEU A 206 5.77 -17.61 -8.78
N ASN A 207 5.60 -16.53 -9.53
CA ASN A 207 4.53 -15.57 -9.31
C ASN A 207 3.39 -15.88 -10.29
N LEU A 208 2.27 -16.35 -9.76
CA LEU A 208 1.08 -16.63 -10.55
C LEU A 208 -0.02 -15.64 -10.17
N LYS A 209 -0.24 -14.65 -11.03
CA LYS A 209 -1.28 -13.62 -10.85
C LYS A 209 -1.24 -12.94 -9.47
N GLY A 210 -0.03 -12.65 -8.98
CA GLY A 210 0.22 -11.99 -7.70
C GLY A 210 0.41 -12.94 -6.51
N THR A 211 0.23 -14.26 -6.69
CA THR A 211 0.60 -15.22 -5.65
C THR A 211 2.02 -15.73 -5.87
N ILE A 212 2.88 -15.56 -4.87
CA ILE A 212 4.27 -16.01 -4.89
C ILE A 212 4.39 -17.39 -4.23
N ILE A 213 4.91 -18.37 -4.97
CA ILE A 213 5.18 -19.74 -4.51
C ILE A 213 6.64 -20.08 -4.77
N GLY A 214 7.39 -20.42 -3.72
CA GLY A 214 8.76 -20.92 -3.83
C GLY A 214 8.80 -22.44 -4.07
N SER A 215 9.84 -22.90 -4.77
CA SER A 215 10.17 -24.32 -4.87
C SER A 215 10.96 -24.80 -3.66
N ASN A 216 11.05 -26.12 -3.48
CA ASN A 216 12.14 -26.68 -2.69
C ASN A 216 13.50 -26.39 -3.36
N TYR A 217 14.56 -26.42 -2.56
CA TYR A 217 15.91 -26.35 -3.08
C TYR A 217 16.24 -27.55 -3.97
N PHE A 218 16.97 -27.28 -5.05
CA PHE A 218 17.57 -28.27 -5.93
C PHE A 218 19.06 -27.98 -6.10
N THR A 219 19.80 -29.02 -6.47
CA THR A 219 21.26 -28.94 -6.56
C THR A 219 21.66 -28.67 -8.00
N VAL A 220 22.46 -27.62 -8.20
CA VAL A 220 23.02 -27.25 -9.50
C VAL A 220 24.54 -27.39 -9.44
N LYS A 221 25.12 -28.14 -10.36
CA LYS A 221 26.57 -28.20 -10.56
C LYS A 221 26.93 -27.42 -11.83
N VAL A 222 27.79 -26.42 -11.67
CA VAL A 222 28.34 -25.66 -12.79
C VAL A 222 29.48 -26.47 -13.40
N SER A 223 29.46 -26.63 -14.72
CA SER A 223 30.47 -27.40 -15.45
C SER A 223 31.88 -26.85 -15.23
N ASP A 224 32.89 -27.72 -15.28
CA ASP A 224 34.30 -27.34 -15.13
C ASP A 224 34.82 -26.48 -16.29
N ASP A 225 34.17 -26.57 -17.46
CA ASP A 225 34.46 -25.78 -18.67
C ASP A 225 33.58 -24.51 -18.79
N PHE A 226 32.83 -24.16 -17.74
CA PHE A 226 32.06 -22.93 -17.71
C PHE A 226 32.99 -21.72 -17.79
N SER A 227 32.69 -20.82 -18.73
CA SER A 227 33.41 -19.57 -18.90
C SER A 227 32.40 -18.49 -19.26
N SER A 228 32.24 -17.54 -18.35
CA SER A 228 31.41 -16.36 -18.55
C SER A 228 32.24 -15.11 -18.33
N ILE A 229 32.11 -14.15 -19.23
CA ILE A 229 32.60 -12.79 -19.01
C ILE A 229 31.45 -12.03 -18.33
N ALA A 230 31.59 -11.74 -17.03
CA ALA A 230 30.57 -11.01 -16.29
C ALA A 230 30.48 -9.53 -16.75
N GLU A 231 31.65 -8.94 -17.02
CA GLU A 231 31.77 -7.54 -17.45
C GLU A 231 32.72 -7.43 -18.65
N ASP A 232 32.28 -6.70 -19.67
CA ASP A 232 33.07 -6.31 -20.84
C ASP A 232 32.68 -4.87 -21.19
N LEU A 233 33.26 -3.94 -20.44
CA LEU A 233 32.84 -2.53 -20.46
C LEU A 233 33.20 -1.87 -21.79
N GLY A 234 32.22 -1.29 -22.47
CA GLY A 234 32.40 -0.64 -23.77
C GLY A 234 31.16 -0.73 -24.68
N GLY A 235 31.24 -0.09 -25.85
CA GLY A 235 30.15 -0.10 -26.84
C GLY A 235 28.90 0.69 -26.41
N VAL A 236 29.06 1.62 -25.47
CA VAL A 236 27.99 2.47 -24.94
C VAL A 236 28.46 3.92 -24.91
N THR A 237 27.70 4.81 -25.55
CA THR A 237 27.94 6.26 -25.54
C THR A 237 26.66 6.99 -25.14
N ILE A 238 26.68 7.65 -23.98
CA ILE A 238 25.59 8.50 -23.48
C ILE A 238 25.58 9.81 -24.28
N LYS A 239 24.40 10.33 -24.64
CA LYS A 239 24.29 11.61 -25.36
C LYS A 239 24.80 12.76 -24.49
N ALA A 240 25.42 13.75 -25.13
CA ALA A 240 26.00 14.92 -24.46
C ALA A 240 24.98 15.72 -23.63
N ASP A 241 23.70 15.71 -24.03
CA ASP A 241 22.60 16.40 -23.33
C ASP A 241 22.44 15.95 -21.87
N TYR A 242 22.93 14.75 -21.52
CA TYR A 242 22.85 14.19 -20.17
C TYR A 242 24.16 14.33 -19.38
N ASN A 243 25.04 15.26 -19.78
CA ASN A 243 26.29 15.59 -19.10
C ASN A 243 27.10 14.36 -18.63
N PRO A 244 27.46 13.44 -19.54
CA PRO A 244 28.08 12.19 -19.13
C PRO A 244 29.48 12.43 -18.54
N GLN A 245 29.80 11.68 -17.48
CA GLN A 245 31.13 11.68 -16.87
C GLN A 245 31.65 10.26 -16.75
N ASP A 246 32.93 10.07 -17.08
CA ASP A 246 33.64 8.83 -16.79
C ASP A 246 34.20 8.89 -15.37
N LEU A 247 34.00 7.81 -14.62
CA LEU A 247 34.44 7.66 -13.23
C LEU A 247 35.49 6.54 -13.14
N ALA A 248 36.07 6.39 -11.94
CA ALA A 248 36.97 5.28 -11.65
C ALA A 248 36.27 3.92 -11.85
N ASP A 249 37.07 2.86 -12.05
CA ASP A 249 36.63 1.46 -12.15
C ASP A 249 35.57 1.18 -13.23
N GLY A 250 35.58 2.00 -14.29
CA GLY A 250 34.71 1.86 -15.46
C GLY A 250 33.25 2.24 -15.22
N PHE A 251 32.96 2.92 -14.11
CA PHE A 251 31.66 3.54 -13.88
C PHE A 251 31.51 4.80 -14.73
N LYS A 252 30.26 5.13 -15.03
CA LYS A 252 29.86 6.36 -15.69
C LYS A 252 28.79 7.06 -14.87
N GLU A 253 28.56 8.31 -15.17
CA GLU A 253 27.48 9.11 -14.63
C GLU A 253 26.69 9.74 -15.78
N MET A 254 25.38 9.89 -15.61
CA MET A 254 24.54 10.74 -16.44
C MET A 254 23.60 11.55 -15.56
N THR A 255 23.35 12.79 -15.95
CA THR A 255 22.42 13.69 -15.28
C THR A 255 21.13 13.79 -16.09
N ILE A 256 20.00 13.50 -15.47
CA ILE A 256 18.66 13.61 -16.07
C ILE A 256 17.87 14.70 -15.35
N ASN A 257 17.16 15.55 -16.10
CA ASN A 257 16.20 16.47 -15.52
C ASN A 257 15.06 15.66 -14.86
N GLY A 258 14.78 15.92 -13.59
CA GLY A 258 13.73 15.23 -12.85
C GLY A 258 12.38 15.29 -13.57
N LEU A 259 12.00 16.43 -14.16
CA LEU A 259 10.74 16.55 -14.91
C LEU A 259 10.62 15.56 -16.06
N ASP A 260 11.73 15.22 -16.72
CA ASP A 260 11.72 14.25 -17.82
C ASP A 260 11.68 12.82 -17.29
N LEU A 261 12.28 12.56 -16.13
CA LEU A 261 12.22 11.26 -15.46
C LEU A 261 10.85 10.94 -14.86
N LEU A 262 10.00 11.95 -14.62
CA LEU A 262 8.61 11.77 -14.18
C LEU A 262 7.64 11.44 -15.34
N LYS A 263 8.08 11.61 -16.59
CA LYS A 263 7.31 11.26 -17.79
C LYS A 263 7.61 9.83 -18.21
N ASP A 264 6.83 9.32 -19.16
CA ASP A 264 7.16 8.09 -19.86
C ASP A 264 8.42 8.33 -20.70
N LEU A 265 9.49 7.58 -20.41
CA LEU A 265 10.82 7.74 -21.02
C LEU A 265 11.30 6.37 -21.51
N ASN A 266 12.12 6.32 -22.56
CA ASN A 266 12.88 5.13 -22.89
C ASN A 266 14.38 5.42 -22.74
N PHE A 267 15.06 4.64 -21.90
CA PHE A 267 16.48 4.82 -21.63
C PHE A 267 17.34 4.63 -22.87
N LYS A 268 16.88 3.87 -23.88
CA LYS A 268 17.59 3.76 -25.17
C LYS A 268 17.79 5.12 -25.83
N ASP A 269 16.84 6.04 -25.66
CA ASP A 269 16.89 7.37 -26.25
C ASP A 269 17.91 8.28 -25.55
N LEU A 270 18.51 7.84 -24.44
CA LEU A 270 19.55 8.58 -23.72
C LEU A 270 20.95 8.35 -24.32
N PHE A 271 21.10 7.40 -25.24
CA PHE A 271 22.38 6.97 -25.80
C PHE A 271 22.48 7.28 -27.29
N SER A 272 23.68 7.61 -27.76
CA SER A 272 24.01 7.69 -29.19
C SER A 272 24.59 6.39 -29.73
N GLU A 273 25.05 5.51 -28.83
CA GLU A 273 25.58 4.20 -29.17
C GLU A 273 25.21 3.21 -28.07
N LEU A 274 24.68 2.05 -28.47
CA LEU A 274 24.37 0.92 -27.62
C LEU A 274 24.79 -0.37 -28.35
N PRO A 275 25.15 -1.44 -27.61
CA PRO A 275 25.40 -2.74 -28.19
C PRO A 275 24.11 -3.31 -28.81
N GLU A 276 24.26 -4.25 -29.75
CA GLU A 276 23.13 -5.02 -30.25
C GLU A 276 22.47 -5.77 -29.08
N ARG A 277 21.12 -5.82 -29.07
CA ARG A 277 20.33 -6.47 -28.01
C ARG A 277 20.57 -5.87 -26.61
N ALA A 278 20.87 -4.57 -26.52
CA ALA A 278 21.02 -3.87 -25.25
C ALA A 278 19.77 -4.00 -24.37
N GLU A 279 19.99 -4.41 -23.13
CA GLU A 279 19.01 -4.46 -22.04
C GLU A 279 19.43 -3.53 -20.90
N PHE A 280 18.47 -3.12 -20.08
CA PHE A 280 18.68 -2.22 -18.95
C PHE A 280 18.20 -2.87 -17.65
N ALA A 281 18.99 -2.73 -16.59
CA ALA A 281 18.59 -3.22 -15.27
C ALA A 281 19.07 -2.28 -14.16
N ILE A 282 18.30 -2.20 -13.08
CA ILE A 282 18.76 -1.57 -11.85
C ILE A 282 19.80 -2.49 -11.21
N ALA A 283 20.96 -1.94 -10.83
CA ALA A 283 22.00 -2.73 -10.18
C ALA A 283 21.54 -3.23 -8.80
N ALA A 284 22.10 -4.34 -8.34
CA ALA A 284 21.78 -4.94 -7.04
C ALA A 284 21.92 -3.93 -5.89
N ALA A 285 21.10 -4.08 -4.84
CA ALA A 285 21.07 -3.17 -3.70
C ALA A 285 22.47 -2.97 -3.07
N SER A 286 23.27 -4.04 -2.95
CA SER A 286 24.65 -3.97 -2.42
C SER A 286 25.62 -3.13 -3.26
N LYS A 287 25.25 -2.80 -4.50
CA LYS A 287 26.04 -1.97 -5.43
C LYS A 287 25.48 -0.56 -5.58
N GLN A 288 24.28 -0.28 -5.06
CA GLN A 288 23.70 1.06 -5.06
C GLN A 288 24.44 1.98 -4.10
N PRO A 289 24.44 3.31 -4.33
CA PRO A 289 24.83 4.26 -3.31
C PRO A 289 24.02 4.06 -2.03
N GLY A 290 24.67 4.13 -0.87
CA GLY A 290 24.00 3.99 0.42
C GLY A 290 22.84 4.97 0.61
N GLY A 291 21.83 4.60 1.40
CA GLY A 291 20.67 5.46 1.69
C GLY A 291 19.49 5.19 0.75
N LYS A 292 18.86 6.25 0.23
CA LYS A 292 17.57 6.16 -0.47
C LYS A 292 17.56 5.28 -1.71
N ALA A 293 18.66 5.20 -2.45
CA ALA A 293 18.76 4.31 -3.62
C ALA A 293 18.69 2.82 -3.22
N GLN A 294 19.27 2.45 -2.07
CA GLN A 294 19.15 1.11 -1.50
C GLN A 294 17.77 0.85 -0.89
N GLU A 295 17.27 1.80 -0.10
CA GLU A 295 15.96 1.69 0.58
C GLU A 295 14.80 1.51 -0.41
N LYS A 296 14.89 2.13 -1.59
CA LYS A 296 13.84 2.10 -2.63
C LYS A 296 14.19 1.24 -3.84
N ILE A 297 15.04 0.22 -3.67
CA ILE A 297 15.49 -0.65 -4.75
C ILE A 297 14.33 -1.33 -5.51
N GLU A 298 13.30 -1.81 -4.80
CA GLU A 298 12.17 -2.50 -5.42
C GLU A 298 11.29 -1.56 -6.26
N MET A 299 11.16 -0.30 -5.82
CA MET A 299 10.53 0.75 -6.61
C MET A 299 11.33 1.04 -7.88
N LEU A 300 12.66 1.18 -7.78
CA LEU A 300 13.51 1.38 -8.95
C LEU A 300 13.41 0.20 -9.94
N LYS A 301 13.50 -1.04 -9.44
CA LYS A 301 13.41 -2.26 -10.26
C LYS A 301 12.06 -2.37 -10.98
N SER A 302 10.97 -2.05 -10.30
CA SER A 302 9.64 -2.04 -10.91
C SER A 302 9.43 -0.87 -11.87
N SER A 303 10.30 0.15 -11.84
CA SER A 303 10.21 1.34 -12.69
C SER A 303 10.96 1.22 -14.01
N LEU A 304 11.98 0.35 -14.10
CA LEU A 304 12.80 0.14 -15.30
C LEU A 304 12.61 -1.26 -15.88
N LYS A 305 12.16 -1.33 -17.13
CA LYS A 305 12.07 -2.58 -17.89
C LYS A 305 13.36 -2.86 -18.65
N ALA A 306 13.60 -4.14 -18.95
CA ALA A 306 14.76 -4.60 -19.71
C ALA A 306 14.89 -3.92 -21.08
N ASP A 307 13.77 -3.56 -21.72
CA ASP A 307 13.76 -2.87 -23.02
C ASP A 307 14.10 -1.37 -22.94
N GLY A 308 14.40 -0.86 -21.74
CA GLY A 308 14.72 0.55 -21.46
C GLY A 308 13.49 1.39 -21.11
N THR A 309 12.27 0.87 -21.21
CA THR A 309 11.06 1.62 -20.84
C THR A 309 11.10 1.97 -19.36
N TRP A 310 10.93 3.25 -19.06
CA TRP A 310 10.96 3.81 -17.73
C TRP A 310 9.65 4.50 -17.39
N LYS A 311 9.15 4.20 -16.19
CA LYS A 311 8.08 4.94 -15.53
C LYS A 311 8.15 4.64 -14.04
N PHE A 312 8.20 5.66 -13.20
CA PHE A 312 8.11 5.45 -11.75
C PHE A 312 6.85 4.66 -11.38
N SER A 313 7.02 3.55 -10.67
CA SER A 313 5.92 2.69 -10.22
C SER A 313 5.13 3.32 -9.06
N GLU A 314 5.76 4.17 -8.27
CA GLU A 314 5.18 4.99 -7.21
C GLU A 314 5.97 6.30 -7.06
N ARG A 315 5.46 7.23 -6.23
CA ARG A 315 6.16 8.48 -5.95
C ARG A 315 7.54 8.22 -5.31
N PRO A 316 8.65 8.77 -5.85
CA PRO A 316 9.97 8.47 -5.33
C PRO A 316 10.24 9.07 -3.95
N GLY A 317 9.81 10.31 -3.69
CA GLY A 317 10.02 11.04 -2.43
C GLY A 317 11.48 11.43 -2.17
N THR A 318 12.35 11.31 -3.17
CA THR A 318 13.78 11.65 -3.11
C THR A 318 14.35 11.73 -4.53
N SER A 319 15.36 12.56 -4.74
CA SER A 319 16.15 12.62 -5.98
C SER A 319 17.30 11.61 -6.01
N PHE A 320 17.47 10.83 -4.93
CA PHE A 320 18.57 9.87 -4.74
C PHE A 320 19.97 10.50 -4.63
N ASN A 321 20.07 11.83 -4.49
CA ASN A 321 21.34 12.54 -4.45
C ASN A 321 21.88 12.77 -3.03
N GLU A 322 21.18 12.31 -2.00
CA GLU A 322 21.48 12.58 -0.59
C GLU A 322 22.79 11.94 -0.10
N ASN A 323 23.29 10.92 -0.79
CA ASN A 323 24.54 10.26 -0.44
C ASN A 323 25.75 11.13 -0.82
N THR A 324 26.61 11.41 0.16
CA THR A 324 27.76 12.31 0.04
C THR A 324 28.90 11.75 -0.80
N ASP A 325 29.01 10.42 -0.90
CA ASP A 325 30.08 9.74 -1.63
C ASP A 325 29.70 9.53 -3.09
N ARG A 326 28.41 9.31 -3.37
CA ARG A 326 27.87 9.11 -4.71
C ARG A 326 26.39 9.47 -4.81
N SER A 327 26.05 10.46 -5.63
CA SER A 327 24.66 10.80 -5.95
C SER A 327 24.04 9.86 -6.99
N GLY A 328 22.70 9.80 -6.98
CA GLY A 328 21.91 9.07 -7.97
C GLY A 328 21.66 7.61 -7.60
N PHE A 329 21.14 6.85 -8.58
CA PHE A 329 20.99 5.40 -8.48
C PHE A 329 21.72 4.71 -9.64
N LEU A 330 22.20 3.50 -9.42
CA LEU A 330 23.02 2.75 -10.37
C LEU A 330 22.16 1.86 -11.28
N ILE A 331 22.38 1.98 -12.58
CA ILE A 331 21.86 1.06 -13.59
C ILE A 331 23.01 0.36 -14.31
N ASN A 332 22.71 -0.81 -14.88
CA ASN A 332 23.57 -1.52 -15.81
C ASN A 332 22.94 -1.54 -17.21
N VAL A 333 23.78 -1.36 -18.22
CA VAL A 333 23.47 -1.74 -19.60
C VAL A 333 24.07 -3.12 -19.84
N LEU A 334 23.24 -4.07 -20.26
CA LEU A 334 23.65 -5.45 -20.54
C LEU A 334 23.52 -5.74 -22.04
N ALA A 335 24.34 -6.65 -22.54
CA ALA A 335 24.13 -7.29 -23.84
C ALA A 335 24.48 -8.77 -23.70
N ASP A 336 23.54 -9.64 -24.04
CA ASP A 336 23.66 -11.10 -23.89
C ASP A 336 24.15 -11.52 -22.48
N ASP A 337 23.63 -10.85 -21.44
CA ASP A 337 23.93 -11.06 -20.01
C ASP A 337 25.30 -10.54 -19.53
N ILE A 338 26.04 -9.85 -20.39
CA ILE A 338 27.32 -9.24 -20.07
C ILE A 338 27.10 -7.76 -19.76
N VAL A 339 27.64 -7.27 -18.64
CA VAL A 339 27.58 -5.85 -18.30
C VAL A 339 28.49 -5.07 -19.25
N LYS A 340 27.90 -4.15 -20.02
CA LYS A 340 28.56 -3.27 -20.99
C LYS A 340 28.80 -1.86 -20.45
N ALA A 341 27.96 -1.41 -19.52
CA ALA A 341 28.18 -0.16 -18.80
C ALA A 341 27.53 -0.18 -17.41
N LYS A 342 28.15 0.51 -16.46
CA LYS A 342 27.64 0.78 -15.10
C LYS A 342 27.46 2.28 -14.95
N ILE A 343 26.23 2.75 -14.77
CA ILE A 343 25.90 4.18 -14.93
C ILE A 343 25.11 4.68 -13.72
N TYR A 344 25.65 5.67 -13.01
CA TYR A 344 24.89 6.41 -12.00
C TYR A 344 23.97 7.43 -12.69
N VAL A 345 22.69 7.37 -12.36
CA VAL A 345 21.65 8.27 -12.84
C VAL A 345 21.42 9.33 -11.78
N VAL A 346 21.99 10.51 -11.99
CA VAL A 346 21.82 11.67 -11.12
C VAL A 346 20.56 12.42 -11.55
N VAL A 347 19.65 12.65 -10.60
CA VAL A 347 18.37 13.31 -10.90
C VAL A 347 18.47 14.78 -10.51
N THR A 348 18.31 15.69 -11.46
CA THR A 348 18.20 17.12 -11.14
C THR A 348 16.79 17.41 -10.65
N ASP A 349 16.61 17.53 -9.34
CA ASP A 349 15.37 18.03 -8.76
C ASP A 349 15.26 19.56 -8.98
N PRO A 350 14.27 20.03 -9.77
CA PRO A 350 14.13 21.44 -10.08
C PRO A 350 13.82 22.32 -8.85
N LEU A 351 13.35 21.72 -7.75
CA LEU A 351 13.00 22.42 -6.52
C LEU A 351 14.07 22.30 -5.41
N ALA A 352 15.16 21.56 -5.65
CA ALA A 352 16.19 21.34 -4.63
C ALA A 352 16.94 22.62 -4.24
N VAL A 353 17.17 23.51 -5.20
CA VAL A 353 17.90 24.78 -5.00
C VAL A 353 16.99 25.97 -4.73
N VAL A 354 15.67 25.77 -4.82
CA VAL A 354 14.69 26.83 -4.55
C VAL A 354 14.62 27.07 -3.04
N ALA A 355 14.79 28.33 -2.63
CA ALA A 355 14.76 28.71 -1.23
C ALA A 355 13.38 28.49 -0.61
N ASP A 356 13.33 28.02 0.65
CA ASP A 356 12.08 27.77 1.38
C ASP A 356 11.14 28.97 1.42
N ASP A 357 11.68 30.19 1.43
CA ASP A 357 10.92 31.43 1.43
C ASP A 357 10.03 31.61 0.20
N VAL A 358 10.39 31.02 -0.94
CA VAL A 358 9.57 31.03 -2.16
C VAL A 358 8.27 30.26 -1.92
N PHE A 359 8.35 29.11 -1.25
CA PHE A 359 7.18 28.27 -0.95
C PHE A 359 6.27 28.90 0.10
N LYS A 360 6.80 29.78 0.95
CA LYS A 360 6.02 30.50 1.96
C LYS A 360 5.25 31.68 1.38
N GLY A 361 5.74 32.29 0.29
CA GLY A 361 5.08 33.41 -0.37
C GLY A 361 4.69 34.53 0.60
N SER A 362 3.43 34.99 0.52
CA SER A 362 2.83 36.00 1.40
C SER A 362 2.68 35.57 2.87
N LEU A 363 2.78 34.26 3.17
CA LEU A 363 2.65 33.72 4.53
C LEU A 363 3.97 33.79 5.31
N LYS A 364 5.08 34.13 4.64
CA LYS A 364 6.38 34.29 5.26
C LYS A 364 6.36 35.35 6.38
N GLY A 365 6.96 35.00 7.51
CA GLY A 365 7.19 35.91 8.63
C GLY A 365 5.94 36.20 9.47
N LEU A 366 4.82 35.50 9.25
CA LEU A 366 3.61 35.66 10.05
C LEU A 366 3.70 35.02 11.44
N GLY A 367 4.75 34.22 11.68
CA GLY A 367 4.90 33.43 12.91
C GLY A 367 3.80 32.38 13.01
N GLU A 368 3.15 32.31 14.16
CA GLU A 368 2.05 31.36 14.41
C GLU A 368 0.75 32.12 14.73
N PRO A 369 0.01 32.59 13.71
CA PRO A 369 -1.23 33.33 13.89
C PRO A 369 -2.25 32.58 14.74
N HIS A 370 -2.91 33.29 15.66
CA HIS A 370 -3.99 32.75 16.46
C HIS A 370 -5.31 33.44 16.10
N VAL A 371 -6.36 32.67 15.85
CA VAL A 371 -7.71 33.17 15.53
C VAL A 371 -8.77 32.30 16.21
N GLU A 372 -9.99 32.81 16.34
CA GLU A 372 -11.11 32.06 16.93
C GLU A 372 -12.25 31.90 15.93
N TYR A 373 -12.79 30.69 15.83
CA TYR A 373 -13.90 30.37 14.94
C TYR A 373 -15.19 31.06 15.40
N GLY A 374 -15.95 31.61 14.47
CA GLY A 374 -17.27 32.17 14.76
C GLY A 374 -17.79 33.10 13.68
N GLU A 375 -18.85 33.83 14.02
CA GLU A 375 -19.40 34.87 13.14
C GLU A 375 -18.46 36.07 13.12
N MET A 376 -18.38 36.74 11.97
CA MET A 376 -17.59 37.96 11.85
C MET A 376 -18.07 39.03 12.85
N PRO A 377 -17.15 39.83 13.42
CA PRO A 377 -17.52 41.02 14.17
C PRO A 377 -18.43 41.94 13.34
N ALA A 378 -19.47 42.47 13.98
CA ALA A 378 -20.28 43.51 13.37
C ALA A 378 -19.43 44.78 13.15
N GLU A 379 -19.84 45.64 12.22
CA GLU A 379 -19.14 46.90 11.97
C GLU A 379 -19.00 47.71 13.27
N GLY A 380 -17.76 48.07 13.61
CA GLY A 380 -17.44 48.80 14.85
C GLY A 380 -17.25 47.94 16.11
N THR A 381 -17.33 46.60 16.02
CA THR A 381 -16.95 45.68 17.11
C THR A 381 -15.63 44.96 16.83
N ASN A 382 -14.91 44.60 17.90
CA ASN A 382 -13.65 43.87 17.80
C ASN A 382 -13.81 42.34 17.94
N GLU A 383 -14.99 41.88 18.38
CA GLU A 383 -15.32 40.47 18.61
C GLU A 383 -16.70 40.19 18.00
N GLY A 384 -16.83 39.04 17.34
CA GLY A 384 -18.07 38.50 16.79
C GLY A 384 -18.65 37.38 17.68
N ALA A 385 -19.82 36.85 17.31
CA ALA A 385 -20.46 35.79 18.08
C ALA A 385 -19.70 34.46 17.92
N PRO A 386 -19.47 33.69 19.00
CA PRO A 386 -18.87 32.36 18.88
C PRO A 386 -19.84 31.40 18.20
N VAL A 387 -19.31 30.53 17.34
CA VAL A 387 -20.06 29.39 16.80
C VAL A 387 -19.63 28.14 17.55
N VAL A 388 -20.60 27.44 18.12
CA VAL A 388 -20.36 26.27 18.98
C VAL A 388 -20.39 24.99 18.18
N PHE A 389 -19.32 24.20 18.27
CA PHE A 389 -19.27 22.81 17.84
C PHE A 389 -19.94 21.92 18.89
N ALA A 390 -20.98 21.20 18.49
CA ALA A 390 -21.64 20.24 19.36
C ALA A 390 -20.75 19.01 19.61
N PRO A 391 -20.94 18.27 20.71
CA PRO A 391 -20.37 16.94 20.86
C PRO A 391 -20.75 16.05 19.66
N GLY A 392 -19.82 15.19 19.27
CA GLY A 392 -20.01 14.25 18.16
C GLY A 392 -19.43 14.73 16.83
N VAL A 393 -20.09 14.37 15.73
CA VAL A 393 -19.55 14.51 14.37
C VAL A 393 -19.69 15.93 13.84
N ASN A 394 -18.57 16.56 13.51
CA ASN A 394 -18.49 17.86 12.87
C ASN A 394 -17.43 17.82 11.76
N SER A 395 -17.52 18.74 10.80
CA SER A 395 -16.51 18.92 9.76
C SER A 395 -16.35 20.39 9.44
N LEU A 396 -15.10 20.84 9.30
CA LEU A 396 -14.75 22.23 9.07
C LEU A 396 -13.64 22.33 8.03
N ASN A 397 -13.90 23.02 6.92
CA ASN A 397 -12.85 23.32 5.96
C ASN A 397 -11.95 24.43 6.51
N LEU A 398 -10.69 24.10 6.78
CA LEU A 398 -9.73 25.00 7.44
C LEU A 398 -9.38 26.19 6.56
N TYR A 399 -9.21 25.98 5.25
CA TYR A 399 -8.93 27.08 4.33
C TYR A 399 -10.09 28.08 4.30
N ASP A 400 -11.31 27.60 4.08
CA ASP A 400 -12.52 28.44 3.99
C ASP A 400 -12.74 29.25 5.26
N VAL A 401 -12.52 28.66 6.44
CA VAL A 401 -12.65 29.39 7.71
C VAL A 401 -11.71 30.58 7.79
N ILE A 402 -10.44 30.37 7.44
CA ILE A 402 -9.44 31.42 7.52
C ILE A 402 -9.64 32.44 6.39
N ALA A 403 -9.65 31.98 5.14
CA ALA A 403 -9.68 32.83 3.96
C ALA A 403 -11.00 33.58 3.81
N ASN A 404 -12.15 32.99 4.15
CA ASN A 404 -13.45 33.66 4.08
C ASN A 404 -13.85 34.29 5.42
N GLY A 405 -12.90 34.42 6.35
CA GLY A 405 -13.03 35.23 7.56
C GLY A 405 -14.15 34.78 8.50
N LYS A 406 -14.44 33.48 8.59
CA LYS A 406 -15.40 32.91 9.56
C LYS A 406 -14.80 32.89 10.98
N LEU A 407 -14.37 34.06 11.41
CA LEU A 407 -13.53 34.30 12.58
C LEU A 407 -14.20 35.33 13.47
N SER A 408 -14.52 34.93 14.70
CA SER A 408 -15.07 35.83 15.72
C SER A 408 -14.00 36.74 16.30
N LEU A 409 -12.73 36.32 16.28
CA LEU A 409 -11.63 37.11 16.83
C LEU A 409 -10.30 36.78 16.15
N LYS A 410 -9.46 37.80 15.97
CA LYS A 410 -8.11 37.71 15.41
C LYS A 410 -7.12 38.21 16.46
N HIS A 411 -6.15 37.37 16.87
CA HIS A 411 -5.21 37.71 17.93
C HIS A 411 -3.91 38.27 17.37
N GLY A 412 -3.51 39.43 17.89
CA GLY A 412 -2.25 40.08 17.54
C GLY A 412 -2.12 40.42 16.06
N GLU A 413 -0.89 40.76 15.65
CA GLU A 413 -0.60 41.17 14.29
C GLU A 413 -0.71 40.02 13.28
N GLY A 414 -0.23 38.82 13.65
CA GLY A 414 -0.32 37.63 12.79
C GLY A 414 -1.76 37.23 12.49
N GLY A 415 -2.63 37.18 13.51
CA GLY A 415 -4.06 36.89 13.33
C GLY A 415 -4.79 37.95 12.50
N ALA A 416 -4.37 39.21 12.57
CA ALA A 416 -4.94 40.28 11.74
C ALA A 416 -4.59 40.12 10.25
N LYS A 417 -3.38 39.63 9.94
CA LYS A 417 -2.82 39.54 8.57
C LYS A 417 -3.09 38.22 7.86
N ILE A 418 -3.33 37.12 8.59
CA ILE A 418 -3.40 35.78 8.01
C ILE A 418 -4.47 35.62 6.92
N VAL A 419 -5.61 36.31 7.03
CA VAL A 419 -6.69 36.22 6.04
C VAL A 419 -6.23 36.74 4.68
N GLU A 420 -5.72 37.98 4.63
CA GLU A 420 -5.24 38.60 3.39
C GLU A 420 -4.02 37.86 2.84
N ALA A 421 -3.10 37.43 3.71
CA ALA A 421 -1.93 36.67 3.30
C ALA A 421 -2.31 35.33 2.66
N LEU A 422 -3.25 34.57 3.25
CA LEU A 422 -3.70 33.30 2.69
C LEU A 422 -4.47 33.48 1.38
N GLN A 423 -5.33 34.49 1.28
CA GLN A 423 -6.06 34.82 0.04
C GLN A 423 -5.13 35.26 -1.09
N GLY A 424 -4.04 35.96 -0.76
CA GLY A 424 -3.03 36.41 -1.72
C GLY A 424 -1.86 35.44 -1.91
N TYR A 425 -1.96 34.21 -1.40
CA TYR A 425 -0.85 33.26 -1.41
C TYR A 425 -0.51 32.79 -2.83
N ILE A 426 0.77 32.90 -3.18
CA ILE A 426 1.36 32.37 -4.42
C ILE A 426 2.79 31.92 -4.09
N ALA A 427 3.15 30.71 -4.52
CA ALA A 427 4.54 30.28 -4.66
C ALA A 427 4.87 30.17 -6.15
N GLU A 428 5.88 30.90 -6.61
CA GLU A 428 6.27 31.03 -8.01
C GLU A 428 7.76 30.68 -8.16
N VAL A 429 8.10 29.88 -9.17
CA VAL A 429 9.48 29.49 -9.50
C VAL A 429 9.72 29.86 -10.95
N ASP A 430 10.74 30.70 -11.21
CA ASP A 430 11.14 31.15 -12.55
C ASP A 430 9.99 31.76 -13.40
N GLY A 431 9.00 32.37 -12.76
CA GLY A 431 7.83 32.97 -13.41
C GLY A 431 6.64 32.04 -13.63
N ASP A 432 6.78 30.76 -13.27
CA ASP A 432 5.69 29.78 -13.29
C ASP A 432 5.14 29.57 -11.88
N ASN A 433 3.82 29.65 -11.73
CA ASN A 433 3.18 29.34 -10.46
C ASN A 433 3.32 27.85 -10.15
N LEU A 434 3.58 27.54 -8.90
CA LEU A 434 3.65 26.17 -8.40
C LEU A 434 2.37 25.80 -7.66
N VAL A 435 2.03 26.62 -6.67
CA VAL A 435 0.82 26.51 -5.85
C VAL A 435 0.35 27.92 -5.50
N TYR A 436 -0.95 28.15 -5.55
CA TYR A 436 -1.53 29.46 -5.25
C TYR A 436 -2.92 29.33 -4.62
N SER A 437 -3.40 30.42 -4.04
CA SER A 437 -4.78 30.55 -3.58
C SER A 437 -5.68 30.98 -4.73
N ASP A 438 -6.73 30.21 -5.02
CA ASP A 438 -7.78 30.59 -5.99
C ASP A 438 -8.96 31.34 -5.33
N GLY A 439 -8.81 31.71 -4.06
CA GLY A 439 -9.88 32.28 -3.23
C GLY A 439 -10.82 31.26 -2.57
N SER A 440 -10.78 29.99 -2.98
CA SER A 440 -11.59 28.90 -2.40
C SER A 440 -10.75 27.80 -1.75
N SER A 441 -9.52 27.58 -2.24
CA SER A 441 -8.56 26.62 -1.73
C SER A 441 -7.13 26.98 -2.17
N LEU A 442 -6.16 26.19 -1.71
CA LEU A 442 -4.82 26.17 -2.28
C LEU A 442 -4.78 25.16 -3.43
N VAL A 443 -4.45 25.62 -4.62
CA VAL A 443 -4.45 24.82 -5.85
C VAL A 443 -3.04 24.69 -6.42
N VAL A 444 -2.73 23.49 -6.91
CA VAL A 444 -1.47 23.22 -7.63
C VAL A 444 -1.64 23.62 -9.09
N ASP A 445 -0.75 24.47 -9.58
CA ASP A 445 -0.78 24.90 -10.99
C ASP A 445 -0.09 23.89 -11.91
N ASP A 446 -0.09 24.14 -13.21
CA ASP A 446 0.40 23.21 -14.23
C ASP A 446 1.87 22.80 -14.03
N PHE A 447 2.74 23.74 -13.64
CA PHE A 447 4.14 23.41 -13.32
C PHE A 447 4.23 22.46 -12.11
N GLY A 448 3.46 22.73 -11.05
CA GLY A 448 3.38 21.85 -9.89
C GLY A 448 2.82 20.46 -10.24
N LYS A 449 1.84 20.36 -11.14
CA LYS A 449 1.28 19.08 -11.59
C LYS A 449 2.32 18.24 -12.36
N GLN A 450 3.17 18.88 -13.16
CA GLN A 450 4.27 18.17 -13.85
C GLN A 450 5.26 17.54 -12.86
N LEU A 451 5.39 18.13 -11.67
CA LEU A 451 6.16 17.60 -10.55
C LEU A 451 5.38 16.60 -9.68
N GLN A 452 4.20 16.17 -10.12
CA GLN A 452 3.27 15.35 -9.32
C GLN A 452 2.93 16.00 -7.97
N GLY A 453 2.79 17.32 -8.00
CA GLY A 453 2.56 18.16 -6.83
C GLY A 453 1.18 17.97 -6.20
N ASN A 454 1.11 18.09 -4.88
CA ASN A 454 -0.11 18.10 -4.09
C ASN A 454 0.03 19.04 -2.88
N VAL A 455 -1.09 19.60 -2.42
CA VAL A 455 -1.15 20.35 -1.16
C VAL A 455 -1.66 19.43 -0.06
N VAL A 456 -0.93 19.36 1.05
CA VAL A 456 -1.26 18.48 2.17
C VAL A 456 -1.35 19.29 3.46
N TYR A 457 -2.50 19.21 4.10
CA TYR A 457 -2.75 19.73 5.44
C TYR A 457 -2.40 18.67 6.48
N TYR A 458 -1.84 19.09 7.61
CA TYR A 458 -1.46 18.17 8.67
C TYR A 458 -1.52 18.82 10.04
N ASN A 459 -1.69 17.99 11.07
CA ASN A 459 -1.62 18.44 12.45
C ASN A 459 -0.19 18.87 12.80
N ARG A 460 -0.06 20.11 13.27
CA ARG A 460 1.19 20.61 13.88
C ARG A 460 1.10 20.53 15.40
N GLN A 461 0.03 21.05 15.97
CA GLN A 461 -0.15 21.13 17.42
C GLN A 461 -1.63 21.37 17.78
N THR A 462 -2.44 20.31 17.79
CA THR A 462 -3.82 20.38 18.31
C THR A 462 -3.83 20.15 19.82
N SER A 463 -4.56 20.97 20.56
CA SER A 463 -4.67 20.92 22.02
C SER A 463 -6.13 20.98 22.49
N ILE A 464 -6.43 20.41 23.67
CA ILE A 464 -7.75 20.55 24.32
C ILE A 464 -7.64 21.57 25.45
N ALA A 465 -8.62 22.45 25.54
CA ALA A 465 -8.68 23.54 26.50
C ALA A 465 -9.99 23.56 27.28
N SER A 466 -9.99 24.31 28.38
CA SER A 466 -11.23 24.71 29.03
C SER A 466 -11.95 25.77 28.20
N SER A 467 -13.26 25.82 28.30
CA SER A 467 -14.08 26.90 27.73
C SER A 467 -14.30 28.01 28.76
N GLN A 468 -14.50 29.24 28.28
CA GLN A 468 -14.77 30.40 29.15
C GLN A 468 -16.25 30.55 29.54
N ARG A 469 -17.16 29.88 28.81
CA ARG A 469 -18.62 29.93 29.02
C ARG A 469 -19.12 31.37 29.22
N ARG A 470 -18.71 32.29 28.33
CA ARG A 470 -18.96 33.74 28.48
C ARG A 470 -20.44 34.10 28.42
N SER A 471 -21.24 33.33 27.67
CA SER A 471 -22.68 33.56 27.50
C SER A 471 -23.49 33.18 28.75
N TRP A 472 -22.91 32.43 29.69
CA TRP A 472 -23.59 31.95 30.88
C TRP A 472 -23.62 33.03 31.95
N THR A 473 -24.80 33.28 32.51
CA THR A 473 -25.04 34.32 33.54
C THR A 473 -24.70 33.87 34.96
N MET A 474 -24.22 32.65 35.13
CA MET A 474 -23.81 32.08 36.43
C MET A 474 -22.50 32.72 36.93
N SER A 475 -22.22 32.65 38.23
CA SER A 475 -20.92 33.02 38.79
C SER A 475 -19.80 32.05 38.36
N ASP A 476 -18.53 32.48 38.46
CA ASP A 476 -17.40 31.65 38.05
C ASP A 476 -17.30 30.34 38.87
N ASP A 477 -17.62 30.37 40.16
CA ASP A 477 -17.67 29.18 41.01
C ASP A 477 -18.76 28.19 40.57
N GLU A 478 -19.92 28.71 40.15
CA GLU A 478 -21.01 27.90 39.60
C GLU A 478 -20.65 27.30 38.24
N LYS A 479 -20.00 28.08 37.37
CA LYS A 479 -19.48 27.60 36.08
C LYS A 479 -18.47 26.47 36.29
N LYS A 480 -17.52 26.66 37.20
CA LYS A 480 -16.50 25.67 37.56
C LYS A 480 -17.13 24.40 38.14
N ALA A 481 -18.10 24.55 39.04
CA ALA A 481 -18.82 23.42 39.62
C ALA A 481 -19.57 22.62 38.55
N PHE A 482 -20.21 23.29 37.58
CA PHE A 482 -20.91 22.64 36.47
C PHE A 482 -19.93 21.96 35.50
N ALA A 483 -18.86 22.65 35.13
CA ALA A 483 -17.86 22.20 34.18
C ALA A 483 -16.96 21.08 34.70
N GLY A 484 -16.92 20.87 36.02
CA GLY A 484 -16.02 19.94 36.69
C GLY A 484 -14.54 20.38 36.68
N ALA A 485 -14.23 21.59 36.20
CA ALA A 485 -12.88 22.13 36.06
C ALA A 485 -12.90 23.68 35.95
N GLU A 486 -11.73 24.30 35.97
CA GLU A 486 -11.58 25.75 35.70
C GLU A 486 -12.11 26.09 34.30
N CYS A 487 -12.78 27.24 34.17
CA CYS A 487 -13.44 27.70 32.94
C CYS A 487 -12.76 28.97 32.41
N ASN A 488 -11.45 28.93 32.15
CA ASN A 488 -10.66 30.13 31.89
C ASN A 488 -10.17 30.27 30.43
N GLY A 489 -10.38 29.26 29.57
CA GLY A 489 -9.91 29.29 28.19
C GLY A 489 -8.48 28.80 28.02
N GLU A 490 -7.86 28.27 29.08
CA GLU A 490 -6.50 27.73 29.08
C GLU A 490 -6.49 26.26 28.65
N ILE A 491 -5.36 25.86 28.08
CA ILE A 491 -5.10 24.46 27.68
C ILE A 491 -5.13 23.59 28.93
N LEU A 492 -5.83 22.46 28.84
CA LEU A 492 -5.94 21.53 29.94
C LEU A 492 -4.61 20.80 30.13
N ASN A 493 -4.23 20.60 31.39
CA ASN A 493 -2.97 19.97 31.73
C ASN A 493 -2.86 18.57 31.09
N GLY A 494 -1.76 18.31 30.38
CA GLY A 494 -1.54 17.05 29.66
C GLY A 494 -2.21 16.95 28.29
N PHE A 495 -2.86 18.01 27.81
CA PHE A 495 -3.54 18.07 26.50
C PHE A 495 -2.95 19.13 25.55
N ASP A 496 -1.73 19.59 25.79
CA ASP A 496 -1.04 20.47 24.85
C ASP A 496 -0.27 19.67 23.79
N GLY A 497 -0.55 19.88 22.51
CA GLY A 497 0.16 19.23 21.41
C GLY A 497 -0.07 17.73 21.36
N LEU A 498 -1.33 17.34 21.18
CA LEU A 498 -1.74 15.95 21.07
C LEU A 498 -1.04 15.25 19.89
N ASN A 499 -0.53 14.05 20.17
CA ASN A 499 -0.06 13.14 19.12
C ASN A 499 -1.26 12.56 18.33
N GLY A 500 -0.96 11.93 17.19
CA GLY A 500 -2.00 11.41 16.29
C GLY A 500 -2.95 10.40 16.93
N SER A 501 -2.45 9.49 17.76
CA SER A 501 -3.29 8.49 18.44
C SER A 501 -4.21 9.10 19.48
N THR A 502 -3.72 10.05 20.28
CA THR A 502 -4.56 10.76 21.28
C THR A 502 -5.62 11.62 20.59
N MET A 503 -5.29 12.26 19.47
CA MET A 503 -6.28 12.97 18.65
C MET A 503 -7.40 12.02 18.20
N VAL A 504 -7.04 10.89 17.58
CA VAL A 504 -8.01 9.89 17.11
C VAL A 504 -8.87 9.35 18.26
N ALA A 505 -8.26 9.05 19.41
CA ALA A 505 -8.98 8.56 20.59
C ALA A 505 -9.99 9.57 21.13
N ASN A 506 -9.70 10.88 21.01
CA ASN A 506 -10.61 11.97 21.36
C ASN A 506 -11.52 12.39 20.18
N GLY A 507 -11.53 11.61 19.10
CA GLY A 507 -12.36 11.84 17.94
C GLY A 507 -12.00 13.10 17.18
N LEU A 508 -10.71 13.44 17.05
CA LEU A 508 -10.20 14.63 16.36
C LEU A 508 -9.31 14.21 15.19
N LYS A 509 -9.43 14.88 14.04
CA LYS A 509 -8.60 14.60 12.87
C LYS A 509 -8.43 15.85 12.00
N ILE A 510 -7.24 16.03 11.45
CA ILE A 510 -7.02 16.90 10.28
C ILE A 510 -6.83 15.98 9.07
N THR A 511 -7.62 16.16 8.02
CA THR A 511 -7.47 15.42 6.77
C THR A 511 -6.44 16.09 5.87
N ASN A 512 -5.84 15.32 4.96
CA ASN A 512 -4.83 15.86 4.03
C ASN A 512 -5.43 16.90 3.08
N GLU A 513 -6.74 16.85 2.84
CA GLU A 513 -7.52 17.78 2.02
C GLU A 513 -7.87 19.09 2.75
N GLY A 514 -7.50 19.23 4.02
CA GLY A 514 -7.67 20.48 4.77
C GLY A 514 -8.98 20.60 5.54
N ASN A 515 -9.62 19.49 5.90
CA ASN A 515 -10.73 19.51 6.83
C ASN A 515 -10.27 19.17 8.25
N PHE A 516 -10.80 19.88 9.24
CA PHE A 516 -10.82 19.43 10.62
C PHE A 516 -12.13 18.71 10.89
N GLU A 517 -12.04 17.44 11.27
CA GLU A 517 -13.18 16.55 11.47
C GLU A 517 -13.21 16.05 12.90
N THR A 518 -14.43 15.91 13.43
CA THR A 518 -14.66 15.23 14.70
C THR A 518 -15.54 14.00 14.55
N THR A 519 -15.44 13.05 15.49
CA THR A 519 -16.27 11.84 15.54
C THR A 519 -17.19 11.84 16.77
N GLU A 520 -18.00 10.80 16.93
CA GLU A 520 -18.83 10.60 18.15
C GLU A 520 -18.03 10.64 19.47
N ALA A 521 -16.72 10.42 19.44
CA ALA A 521 -15.86 10.49 20.61
C ALA A 521 -15.54 11.93 21.07
N TYR A 522 -15.77 12.94 20.23
CA TYR A 522 -15.51 14.33 20.60
C TYR A 522 -16.58 14.83 21.58
N GLY A 523 -16.14 15.22 22.78
CA GLY A 523 -17.02 15.64 23.88
C GLY A 523 -17.48 17.10 23.84
N GLY A 524 -17.16 17.88 22.81
CA GLY A 524 -17.59 19.29 22.69
C GLY A 524 -16.68 20.32 23.38
N TRP A 525 -15.50 19.92 23.85
CA TRP A 525 -14.54 20.78 24.57
C TRP A 525 -13.99 21.93 23.71
N ALA A 526 -13.38 22.93 24.36
CA ALA A 526 -12.59 23.91 23.64
C ALA A 526 -11.35 23.25 23.02
N LEU A 527 -11.02 23.66 21.80
CA LEU A 527 -9.89 23.15 21.05
C LEU A 527 -9.02 24.31 20.56
N ARG A 528 -7.71 24.12 20.58
CA ARG A 528 -6.76 24.90 19.79
C ARG A 528 -6.24 24.00 18.69
N VAL A 529 -6.73 24.16 17.48
CA VAL A 529 -6.33 23.36 16.30
C VAL A 529 -5.16 24.05 15.61
N GLY A 530 -3.94 23.58 15.87
CA GLY A 530 -2.73 24.03 15.17
C GLY A 530 -2.44 23.16 13.95
N PHE A 531 -2.57 23.73 12.75
CA PHE A 531 -2.37 23.01 11.50
C PHE A 531 -1.29 23.66 10.63
N GLY A 532 -0.54 22.81 9.93
CA GLY A 532 0.42 23.20 8.90
C GLY A 532 -0.09 22.81 7.52
N VAL A 533 0.53 23.42 6.50
CA VAL A 533 0.30 23.07 5.10
C VAL A 533 1.64 22.93 4.42
N ARG A 534 1.79 21.90 3.59
CA ARG A 534 2.99 21.66 2.79
C ARG A 534 2.63 21.37 1.34
N PHE A 535 3.51 21.81 0.44
CA PHE A 535 3.55 21.35 -0.93
C PHE A 535 4.38 20.07 -0.98
N GLU A 536 3.73 18.96 -1.31
CA GLU A 536 4.39 17.69 -1.58
C GLU A 536 4.57 17.51 -3.08
N TYR A 537 5.71 17.00 -3.52
CA TYR A 537 5.99 16.74 -4.93
C TYR A 537 6.78 15.44 -5.09
N ALA A 538 7.13 15.08 -6.32
CA ALA A 538 7.73 13.79 -6.62
C ALA A 538 8.99 13.50 -5.80
N TYR A 539 9.86 14.50 -5.57
CA TYR A 539 11.16 14.31 -4.93
C TYR A 539 11.23 14.75 -3.47
N GLY A 540 10.14 15.29 -2.90
CA GLY A 540 10.15 15.75 -1.52
C GLY A 540 8.92 16.56 -1.11
N SER A 541 9.10 17.42 -0.10
CA SER A 541 8.08 18.34 0.39
C SER A 541 8.67 19.65 0.88
N ARG A 542 7.88 20.72 0.84
CA ARG A 542 8.21 22.07 1.33
C ARG A 542 7.05 22.66 2.10
N ASP A 543 7.31 23.25 3.26
CA ASP A 543 6.28 23.89 4.06
C ASP A 543 5.84 25.23 3.42
N ILE A 544 4.54 25.51 3.49
CA ILE A 544 3.91 26.73 2.95
C ILE A 544 3.84 27.85 4.00
N SER A 545 4.23 27.58 5.25
CA SER A 545 4.22 28.54 6.36
C SER A 545 5.40 28.36 7.30
N ASP A 546 5.68 29.38 8.11
CA ASP A 546 6.65 29.28 9.22
C ASP A 546 6.01 28.52 10.40
N GLY A 547 6.27 27.23 10.53
CA GLY A 547 5.70 26.42 11.62
C GLY A 547 4.20 26.13 11.39
N CYS A 548 3.34 26.51 12.34
CA CYS A 548 1.90 26.41 12.16
C CYS A 548 1.39 27.49 11.20
N LEU A 549 0.62 27.12 10.18
CA LEU A 549 -0.06 28.10 9.33
C LEU A 549 -1.00 28.96 10.17
N CYS A 550 -1.76 28.30 11.06
CA CYS A 550 -2.62 28.97 12.02
C CYS A 550 -2.97 28.06 13.20
N PHE A 551 -3.19 28.68 14.36
CA PHE A 551 -3.91 28.12 15.50
C PHE A 551 -5.36 28.63 15.48
N LEU A 552 -6.29 27.74 15.16
CA LEU A 552 -7.72 28.00 15.18
C LEU A 552 -8.32 27.55 16.51
N TRP A 553 -8.88 28.48 17.27
CA TRP A 553 -9.65 28.17 18.48
C TRP A 553 -11.10 27.86 18.15
N ILE A 554 -11.59 26.74 18.66
CA ILE A 554 -12.99 26.31 18.57
C ILE A 554 -13.52 26.17 20.01
N ASN A 555 -14.76 26.58 20.25
CA ASN A 555 -15.44 26.51 21.56
C ASN A 555 -14.71 27.18 22.74
N ARG A 556 -13.71 28.04 22.49
CA ARG A 556 -12.93 28.67 23.57
C ARG A 556 -13.77 29.64 24.40
N ARG A 557 -14.58 30.46 23.75
CA ARG A 557 -15.42 31.47 24.42
C ARG A 557 -16.69 30.87 25.00
N ASP A 558 -17.24 29.87 24.32
CA ASP A 558 -18.47 29.22 24.70
C ASP A 558 -18.51 27.77 24.19
N CYS A 559 -19.28 26.91 24.85
CA CYS A 559 -19.39 25.50 24.51
C CYS A 559 -20.85 25.04 24.51
N ALA A 560 -21.10 23.83 24.00
CA ALA A 560 -22.45 23.27 24.02
C ALA A 560 -22.93 23.03 25.47
N GLU A 561 -24.24 23.05 25.66
CA GLU A 561 -24.84 22.77 26.96
C GLU A 561 -24.50 21.34 27.43
N GLY A 562 -24.17 21.19 28.71
CA GLY A 562 -23.84 19.89 29.31
C GLY A 562 -22.39 19.43 29.10
N VAL A 563 -21.53 20.21 28.44
CA VAL A 563 -20.09 19.89 28.28
C VAL A 563 -19.33 20.08 29.60
N VAL A 564 -18.60 19.03 29.98
CA VAL A 564 -17.68 18.99 31.14
C VAL A 564 -16.24 19.09 30.63
N ASP A 565 -15.46 20.05 31.14
CA ASP A 565 -14.07 20.33 30.71
C ASP A 565 -13.07 19.41 31.44
N ASN A 566 -13.38 18.12 31.47
CA ASN A 566 -12.54 17.10 32.09
C ASN A 566 -12.44 15.87 31.16
N PRO A 567 -11.85 16.02 29.95
CA PRO A 567 -11.61 14.90 29.06
C PRO A 567 -10.77 13.85 29.79
N THR A 568 -11.17 12.58 29.68
CA THR A 568 -10.35 11.49 30.21
C THR A 568 -9.21 11.27 29.24
N LYS A 569 -7.97 11.45 29.71
CA LYS A 569 -6.80 11.13 28.90
C LYS A 569 -6.79 9.62 28.67
N ILE A 570 -7.00 9.22 27.42
CA ILE A 570 -6.82 7.83 26.99
C ILE A 570 -5.32 7.69 26.78
N GLU A 571 -4.63 7.13 27.78
CA GLU A 571 -3.22 6.77 27.64
C GLU A 571 -3.11 5.48 26.82
N GLU A 572 -2.11 5.42 25.94
CA GLU A 572 -1.77 4.20 25.18
C GLU A 572 -1.29 3.06 26.08
#